data_AF-A0A836WWS2-F1
#
_entry.id   AF-A0A836WWS2-F1
#
_cell.length_a   1.000
_cell.length_b   1.000
_cell.length_c   1.000
_cell.angle_alpha   90.00
_cell.angle_beta   90.00
_cell.angle_gamma   90.00
#
_symmetry.space_group_name_H-M   'P 1'
#
loop_
_entity.id
_entity.type
_entity.pdbx_description
1 polymer ?
#
loop_
_entity_poly.entity_id
_entity_poly.type
_entity_poly.pdbx_seq_one_letter_code
_entity_poly.pdbx_strand_id
1 'polypeptide(L)'
;MEKVYLGDWLYNAGIIGFLKINNHLWDIKERKIVSKDEKVLRFTDNYIEFDRKIFEGFSERFFDYAFRQYGRYESVVSEFENYIEDLNRLDTEKDLENIGKKYLKKGNIPNEELKKQLPIEIRSRLEKRLANFPLLKKKTGNFKSKKDINKNPKLLVEFLKKSLDILKKDKQEFLESDVQIYFQIYLRNIYGQKSFLNKSINKDGFKKFYEDFEKKFLENSIKHDKVYKCINCFERQAKKDKKDTIFDTGISKFYGLNKDSINFIWNFKSKLPLCEICEIIYFSYFAGLTPLNKNGKTVFYFVNSDTSLENLLKENLLLEKKLTKEEFENTLIDFFTELILIAEDEKARYTLQNTVVIELDVNNETMPKVYSFNISKEKAKFLKENKDNFKSLSKTFYKIKDDIFSVLPQTIEKALDNSLSYDYLNKLVRIYLQNANNSLHYKTNISSYQLQNLNLLIKSFLQKVIFGGRDMNITDKELWFIYKKGVELADKLKKLNAENKIQSISYKLLNALRVGNTNQFMDILIRTYVAYGEEIPSTFVKAISNKDTFYPLGYSFLNGLLGKENKQEVLNDE
;
A
#
# COMPACT_ATOMS: atom_id res chain seq x y z
N MET A 1 6.81 -0.45 -35.39
CA MET A 1 6.43 -0.86 -34.03
C MET A 1 7.68 -1.20 -33.23
N GLU A 2 7.76 -0.70 -32.00
CA GLU A 2 8.84 -0.92 -31.04
C GLU A 2 8.35 -1.86 -29.95
N LYS A 3 9.14 -2.88 -29.59
CA LYS A 3 8.82 -3.82 -28.49
C LYS A 3 9.65 -3.53 -27.25
N VAL A 4 9.01 -3.58 -26.08
CA VAL A 4 9.64 -3.37 -24.78
C VAL A 4 9.18 -4.47 -23.82
N TYR A 5 10.09 -5.40 -23.56
CA TYR A 5 9.88 -6.53 -22.65
C TYR A 5 10.10 -6.13 -21.19
N LEU A 6 9.40 -6.82 -20.29
CA LEU A 6 9.71 -6.75 -18.85
C LEU A 6 11.18 -7.16 -18.62
N GLY A 7 11.81 -6.53 -17.63
CA GLY A 7 13.21 -6.72 -17.27
C GLY A 7 13.41 -6.61 -15.76
N ASP A 8 14.46 -5.89 -15.36
CA ASP A 8 14.71 -5.59 -13.95
C ASP A 8 13.62 -4.68 -13.34
N TRP A 9 13.54 -4.64 -12.01
CA TRP A 9 12.50 -3.89 -11.31
C TRP A 9 12.45 -2.39 -11.67
N LEU A 10 13.60 -1.76 -11.93
CA LEU A 10 13.68 -0.35 -12.27
C LEU A 10 13.22 -0.12 -13.71
N TYR A 11 13.57 -1.03 -14.62
CA TYR A 11 13.04 -1.02 -15.98
C TYR A 11 11.53 -1.25 -16.01
N ASN A 12 11.03 -2.19 -15.19
CA ASN A 12 9.61 -2.46 -15.00
C ASN A 12 8.89 -1.22 -14.45
N ALA A 13 9.46 -0.52 -13.47
CA ALA A 13 8.94 0.78 -13.01
C ALA A 13 8.92 1.81 -14.14
N GLY A 14 9.93 1.81 -15.01
CA GLY A 14 9.98 2.59 -16.26
C GLY A 14 8.82 2.30 -17.20
N ILE A 15 8.51 1.02 -17.43
CA ILE A 15 7.40 0.58 -18.29
C ILE A 15 6.06 1.05 -17.71
N ILE A 16 5.83 0.81 -16.42
CA ILE A 16 4.61 1.27 -15.73
C ILE A 16 4.50 2.78 -15.76
N GLY A 17 5.59 3.50 -15.54
CA GLY A 17 5.61 4.96 -15.63
C GLY A 17 5.33 5.48 -17.04
N PHE A 18 5.89 4.85 -18.07
CA PHE A 18 5.62 5.18 -19.47
C PHE A 18 4.14 4.94 -19.83
N LEU A 19 3.55 3.86 -19.33
CA LEU A 19 2.12 3.60 -19.48
C LEU A 19 1.27 4.64 -18.74
N LYS A 20 1.62 5.00 -17.50
CA LYS A 20 0.92 6.03 -16.72
C LYS A 20 0.96 7.42 -17.38
N ILE A 21 2.10 7.81 -17.95
CA ILE A 21 2.22 9.04 -18.75
C ILE A 21 1.33 9.01 -19.99
N ASN A 22 1.17 7.83 -20.61
CA ASN A 22 0.30 7.61 -21.78
C ASN A 22 -1.06 6.99 -21.41
N ASN A 23 -1.61 7.31 -20.24
CA ASN A 23 -2.89 6.73 -19.76
C ASN A 23 -4.10 6.98 -20.68
N HIS A 24 -4.05 8.02 -21.52
CA HIS A 24 -5.07 8.31 -22.52
C HIS A 24 -5.21 7.22 -23.60
N LEU A 25 -4.22 6.32 -23.75
CA LEU A 25 -4.19 5.25 -24.76
C LEU A 25 -4.66 3.89 -24.26
N TRP A 26 -4.98 3.74 -22.96
CA TRP A 26 -5.44 2.47 -22.41
C TRP A 26 -6.52 2.67 -21.35
N ASP A 27 -7.17 1.57 -20.98
CA ASP A 27 -8.15 1.50 -19.90
C ASP A 27 -8.13 0.12 -19.24
N ILE A 28 -8.81 -0.02 -18.11
CA ILE A 28 -9.06 -1.31 -17.46
C ILE A 28 -10.55 -1.63 -17.55
N LYS A 29 -10.90 -2.62 -18.37
CA LYS A 29 -12.29 -3.12 -18.53
C LYS A 29 -12.34 -4.58 -18.11
N GLU A 30 -13.34 -4.95 -17.31
CA GLU A 30 -13.52 -6.33 -16.83
C GLU A 30 -12.25 -6.95 -16.25
N ARG A 31 -11.47 -6.13 -15.53
CA ARG A 31 -10.18 -6.50 -14.95
C ARG A 31 -9.14 -6.91 -16.00
N LYS A 32 -9.22 -6.44 -17.25
CA LYS A 32 -8.16 -6.57 -18.26
C LYS A 32 -7.71 -5.21 -18.76
N ILE A 33 -6.42 -5.11 -19.10
CA ILE A 33 -5.91 -3.90 -19.75
C ILE A 33 -6.31 -3.95 -21.22
N VAL A 34 -6.93 -2.89 -21.69
CA VAL A 34 -7.40 -2.76 -23.07
C VAL A 34 -6.75 -1.54 -23.70
N SER A 35 -6.21 -1.71 -24.90
CA SER A 35 -5.75 -0.57 -25.70
C SER A 35 -6.93 0.17 -26.30
N LYS A 36 -6.90 1.51 -26.26
CA LYS A 36 -7.88 2.36 -26.94
C LYS A 36 -7.56 2.52 -28.43
N ASP A 37 -6.30 2.33 -28.82
CA ASP A 37 -5.85 2.30 -30.20
C ASP A 37 -4.76 1.24 -30.39
N GLU A 38 -5.15 0.07 -30.89
CA GLU A 38 -4.24 -1.04 -31.15
C GLU A 38 -3.21 -0.76 -32.24
N LYS A 39 -3.36 0.29 -33.05
CA LYS A 39 -2.32 0.68 -34.01
C LYS A 39 -1.18 1.43 -33.33
N VAL A 40 -1.46 2.07 -32.19
CA VAL A 40 -0.48 2.88 -31.45
C VAL A 40 0.13 2.10 -30.28
N LEU A 41 -0.67 1.33 -29.55
CA LEU A 41 -0.21 0.58 -28.37
C LEU A 41 -0.89 -0.78 -28.30
N ARG A 42 -0.12 -1.83 -28.05
CA ARG A 42 -0.59 -3.20 -27.85
C ARG A 42 0.03 -3.78 -26.59
N PHE A 43 -0.75 -4.62 -25.93
CA PHE A 43 -0.37 -5.32 -24.71
C PHE A 43 -0.22 -6.81 -25.02
N THR A 44 0.89 -7.38 -24.58
CA THR A 44 1.12 -8.83 -24.54
C THR A 44 1.52 -9.21 -23.12
N ASP A 45 1.52 -10.50 -22.78
CA ASP A 45 1.80 -10.99 -21.43
C ASP A 45 3.11 -10.43 -20.82
N ASN A 46 4.19 -10.33 -21.61
CA ASN A 46 5.52 -9.96 -21.13
C ASN A 46 6.14 -8.74 -21.83
N TYR A 47 5.42 -8.05 -22.71
CA TYR A 47 5.90 -6.83 -23.37
C TYR A 47 4.78 -5.89 -23.79
N ILE A 48 5.14 -4.60 -23.93
CA ILE A 48 4.36 -3.63 -24.68
C ILE A 48 4.92 -3.50 -26.09
N GLU A 49 4.03 -3.29 -27.06
CA GLU A 49 4.41 -2.97 -28.44
C GLU A 49 3.73 -1.66 -28.84
N PHE A 50 4.48 -0.70 -29.37
CA PHE A 50 3.92 0.61 -29.72
C PHE A 50 4.51 1.20 -31.01
N ASP A 51 3.74 2.08 -31.65
CA ASP A 51 4.21 2.89 -32.77
C ASP A 51 4.92 4.16 -32.27
N ARG A 52 5.91 4.67 -33.01
CA ARG A 52 6.63 5.89 -32.62
C ARG A 52 5.75 7.14 -32.57
N LYS A 53 4.57 7.12 -33.21
CA LYS A 53 3.54 8.15 -33.02
C LYS A 53 3.13 8.35 -31.56
N ILE A 54 3.34 7.36 -30.68
CA ILE A 54 3.13 7.54 -29.24
C ILE A 54 3.95 8.69 -28.64
N PHE A 55 5.04 9.11 -29.30
CA PHE A 55 5.85 10.22 -28.84
C PHE A 55 5.27 11.59 -29.17
N GLU A 56 4.26 11.70 -30.04
CA GLU A 56 3.60 12.98 -30.34
C GLU A 56 2.94 13.56 -29.07
N GLY A 57 3.37 14.75 -28.65
CA GLY A 57 2.95 15.40 -27.41
C GLY A 57 3.50 14.73 -26.14
N PHE A 58 4.49 13.85 -26.24
CA PHE A 58 5.01 13.11 -25.09
C PHE A 58 5.71 14.02 -24.07
N SER A 59 6.43 15.04 -24.54
CA SER A 59 7.11 16.00 -23.65
C SER A 59 6.12 16.71 -22.75
N GLU A 60 4.99 17.17 -23.30
CA GLU A 60 3.91 17.81 -22.53
C GLU A 60 3.37 16.85 -21.48
N ARG A 61 2.97 15.64 -21.90
CA ARG A 61 2.46 14.63 -20.96
C ARG A 61 3.47 14.25 -19.87
N PHE A 62 4.75 14.13 -20.22
CA PHE A 62 5.82 13.78 -19.31
C PHE A 62 6.01 14.84 -18.21
N PHE A 63 6.10 16.11 -18.60
CA PHE A 63 6.25 17.22 -17.66
C PHE A 63 4.97 17.45 -16.84
N ASP A 64 3.79 17.33 -17.46
CA ASP A 64 2.50 17.44 -16.75
C ASP A 64 2.30 16.34 -15.73
N TYR A 65 2.73 15.11 -16.02
CA TYR A 65 2.68 14.02 -15.06
C TYR A 65 3.63 14.27 -13.89
N ALA A 66 4.89 14.63 -14.18
CA ALA A 66 5.87 14.98 -13.15
C ALA A 66 5.38 16.14 -12.27
N PHE A 67 4.73 17.14 -12.87
CA PHE A 67 4.14 18.26 -12.16
C PHE A 67 2.99 17.81 -11.25
N ARG A 68 2.04 17.01 -11.73
CA ARG A 68 0.92 16.54 -10.90
C ARG A 68 1.39 15.68 -9.73
N GLN A 69 2.42 14.89 -9.94
CA GLN A 69 2.92 13.96 -8.92
C GLN A 69 3.83 14.65 -7.88
N TYR A 70 4.61 15.67 -8.28
CA TYR A 70 5.66 16.25 -7.43
C TYR A 70 5.65 17.77 -7.32
N GLY A 71 4.87 18.44 -8.16
CA GLY A 71 4.73 19.88 -8.15
C GLY A 71 4.19 20.37 -6.82
N ARG A 72 4.83 21.41 -6.28
CA ARG A 72 4.38 22.05 -5.04
C ARG A 72 3.44 23.21 -5.31
N TYR A 73 3.36 23.67 -6.57
CA TYR A 73 2.59 24.82 -7.01
C TYR A 73 1.15 24.82 -6.49
N GLU A 74 0.34 23.79 -6.78
CA GLU A 74 -1.07 23.77 -6.37
C GLU A 74 -1.20 23.81 -4.84
N SER A 75 -0.38 23.05 -4.11
CA SER A 75 -0.35 23.08 -2.65
C SER A 75 0.02 24.46 -2.11
N VAL A 76 0.96 25.18 -2.75
CA VAL A 76 1.36 26.54 -2.34
C VAL A 76 0.25 27.54 -2.63
N VAL A 77 -0.39 27.45 -3.80
CA VAL A 77 -1.51 28.32 -4.17
C VAL A 77 -2.64 28.15 -3.17
N SER A 78 -3.08 26.92 -2.91
CA SER A 78 -4.14 26.65 -1.92
C SER A 78 -3.73 27.08 -0.51
N GLU A 79 -2.47 26.88 -0.10
CA GLU A 79 -1.98 27.33 1.21
C GLU A 79 -2.07 28.86 1.35
N PHE A 80 -1.68 29.60 0.30
CA PHE A 80 -1.69 31.07 0.31
C PHE A 80 -3.13 31.62 0.24
N GLU A 81 -4.01 30.99 -0.53
CA GLU A 81 -5.44 31.33 -0.58
C GLU A 81 -6.09 31.12 0.80
N ASN A 82 -5.82 29.99 1.45
CA ASN A 82 -6.26 29.73 2.82
C ASN A 82 -5.75 30.79 3.82
N TYR A 83 -4.48 31.20 3.72
CA TYR A 83 -3.94 32.26 4.57
C TYR A 83 -4.65 33.59 4.37
N ILE A 84 -4.98 33.96 3.14
CA ILE A 84 -5.72 35.18 2.85
C ILE A 84 -7.14 35.10 3.42
N GLU A 85 -7.83 33.98 3.22
CA GLU A 85 -9.19 33.75 3.70
C GLU A 85 -9.25 33.82 5.25
N ASP A 86 -8.33 33.13 5.93
CA ASP A 86 -8.26 33.13 7.40
C ASP A 86 -7.91 34.51 7.96
N LEU A 87 -7.03 35.27 7.29
CA LEU A 87 -6.68 36.64 7.69
C LEU A 87 -7.84 37.63 7.48
N ASN A 88 -8.65 37.44 6.44
CA ASN A 88 -9.82 38.30 6.19
C ASN A 88 -10.99 38.00 7.13
N ARG A 89 -11.10 36.76 7.64
CA ARG A 89 -12.11 36.34 8.62
C ARG A 89 -11.82 36.75 10.07
N LEU A 90 -10.68 37.40 10.32
CA LEU A 90 -10.31 37.87 11.66
C LEU A 90 -11.30 38.88 12.27
N ASP A 91 -12.11 39.53 11.44
CA ASP A 91 -13.10 40.52 11.88
C ASP A 91 -14.47 39.91 12.26
N THR A 92 -14.69 38.61 12.00
CA THR A 92 -15.95 37.90 12.28
C THR A 92 -15.81 36.95 13.49
N GLU A 93 -16.56 37.20 14.57
CA GLU A 93 -16.40 36.53 15.88
C GLU A 93 -16.63 35.00 15.88
N LYS A 94 -17.47 34.48 14.98
CA LYS A 94 -17.85 33.04 14.96
C LYS A 94 -16.76 32.08 14.48
N ASP A 95 -15.73 32.57 13.77
CA ASP A 95 -14.71 31.72 13.13
C ASP A 95 -13.36 31.68 13.87
N LEU A 96 -13.15 32.55 14.87
CA LEU A 96 -11.86 32.75 15.54
C LEU A 96 -11.37 31.52 16.32
N GLU A 97 -12.28 30.76 16.94
CA GLU A 97 -11.93 29.58 17.72
C GLU A 97 -11.39 28.44 16.84
N ASN A 98 -12.03 28.22 15.68
CA ASN A 98 -11.62 27.18 14.71
C ASN A 98 -10.27 27.51 14.06
N ILE A 99 -10.08 28.78 13.68
CA ILE A 99 -8.81 29.26 13.13
C ILE A 99 -7.70 29.20 14.19
N GLY A 100 -8.00 29.57 15.44
CA GLY A 100 -7.06 29.43 16.57
C GLY A 100 -6.56 28.01 16.78
N LYS A 101 -7.47 27.02 16.74
CA LYS A 101 -7.11 25.58 16.82
C LYS A 101 -6.22 25.15 15.64
N LYS A 102 -6.49 25.63 14.42
CA LYS A 102 -5.73 25.31 13.20
C LYS A 102 -4.26 25.74 13.26
N TYR A 103 -3.97 26.90 13.86
CA TYR A 103 -2.63 27.49 13.84
C TYR A 103 -1.87 27.40 15.17
N LEU A 104 -2.54 27.64 16.30
CA LEU A 104 -1.87 27.83 17.61
C LEU A 104 -1.99 26.60 18.53
N LYS A 105 -2.74 25.56 18.13
CA LYS A 105 -2.91 24.29 18.87
C LYS A 105 -3.32 24.47 20.35
N LYS A 106 -3.98 25.58 20.69
CA LYS A 106 -4.48 25.90 22.04
C LYS A 106 -5.95 26.32 21.95
N GLY A 107 -6.80 25.74 22.78
CA GLY A 107 -8.26 25.88 22.71
C GLY A 107 -8.85 27.15 23.33
N ASN A 108 -8.12 27.83 24.23
CA ASN A 108 -8.66 28.96 25.01
C ASN A 108 -7.70 30.17 24.98
N ILE A 109 -7.60 30.86 23.84
CA ILE A 109 -6.88 32.14 23.74
C ILE A 109 -7.94 33.24 23.60
N PRO A 110 -7.86 34.36 24.34
CA PRO A 110 -8.77 35.50 24.15
C PRO A 110 -8.75 36.03 22.71
N ASN A 111 -9.91 36.43 22.17
CA ASN A 111 -10.05 36.89 20.78
C ASN A 111 -9.08 38.03 20.40
N GLU A 112 -8.85 38.98 21.31
CA GLU A 112 -7.90 40.08 21.15
C GLU A 112 -6.44 39.61 21.01
N GLU A 113 -6.08 38.53 21.67
CA GLU A 113 -4.75 37.96 21.63
C GLU A 113 -4.57 37.08 20.38
N LEU A 114 -5.62 36.36 19.96
CA LEU A 114 -5.69 35.63 18.69
C LEU A 114 -5.47 36.54 17.49
N LYS A 115 -6.14 37.70 17.43
CA LYS A 115 -5.99 38.69 16.34
C LYS A 115 -4.56 39.19 16.19
N LYS A 116 -3.77 39.21 17.27
CA LYS A 116 -2.35 39.62 17.26
C LYS A 116 -1.40 38.45 16.97
N GLN A 117 -1.66 37.27 17.52
CA GLN A 117 -0.78 36.10 17.40
C GLN A 117 -0.90 35.41 16.03
N LEU A 118 -2.09 35.37 15.43
CA LEU A 118 -2.33 34.65 14.18
C LEU A 118 -1.53 35.20 12.98
N PRO A 119 -1.50 36.52 12.70
CA PRO A 119 -0.71 37.05 11.59
C PRO A 119 0.79 36.79 11.76
N ILE A 120 1.28 36.75 13.01
CA ILE A 120 2.67 36.44 13.34
C ILE A 120 3.00 34.96 13.05
N GLU A 121 2.11 34.05 13.42
CA GLU A 121 2.27 32.61 13.17
C GLU A 121 2.21 32.30 11.67
N ILE A 122 1.21 32.83 10.96
CA ILE A 122 1.09 32.68 9.49
C ILE A 122 2.33 33.24 8.80
N ARG A 123 2.83 34.40 9.22
CA ARG A 123 4.10 34.95 8.72
C ARG A 123 5.27 34.00 8.96
N SER A 124 5.42 33.42 10.15
CA SER A 124 6.52 32.49 10.43
C SER A 124 6.43 31.22 9.56
N ARG A 125 5.22 30.72 9.29
CA ARG A 125 5.00 29.61 8.36
C ARG A 125 5.34 30.00 6.92
N LEU A 126 4.91 31.18 6.48
CA LEU A 126 5.23 31.74 5.16
C LEU A 126 6.75 31.92 4.98
N GLU A 127 7.46 32.41 6.00
CA GLU A 127 8.92 32.53 6.02
C GLU A 127 9.59 31.18 5.74
N LYS A 128 9.19 30.13 6.47
CA LYS A 128 9.70 28.78 6.28
C LYS A 128 9.38 28.25 4.88
N ARG A 129 8.18 28.54 4.37
CA ARG A 129 7.75 28.12 3.02
C ARG A 129 8.58 28.79 1.92
N LEU A 130 8.78 30.11 2.02
CA LEU A 130 9.60 30.87 1.07
C LEU A 130 11.07 30.48 1.12
N ALA A 131 11.60 30.11 2.29
CA ALA A 131 12.96 29.58 2.39
C ALA A 131 13.14 28.29 1.58
N ASN A 132 12.12 27.44 1.54
CA ASN A 132 12.09 26.19 0.76
C ASN A 132 11.63 26.38 -0.70
N PHE A 133 11.33 27.62 -1.12
CA PHE A 133 10.91 27.96 -2.48
C PHE A 133 11.69 29.16 -3.06
N PRO A 134 12.96 28.95 -3.44
CA PRO A 134 13.91 30.03 -3.75
C PRO A 134 13.48 30.94 -4.92
N LEU A 135 12.87 30.35 -5.96
CA LEU A 135 12.40 31.11 -7.13
C LEU A 135 11.31 32.12 -6.74
N LEU A 136 10.35 31.68 -5.93
CA LEU A 136 9.27 32.55 -5.45
C LEU A 136 9.84 33.65 -4.56
N LYS A 137 10.71 33.30 -3.60
CA LYS A 137 11.38 34.26 -2.72
C LYS A 137 12.16 35.33 -3.50
N LYS A 138 12.83 34.94 -4.58
CA LYS A 138 13.57 35.86 -5.46
C LYS A 138 12.64 36.86 -6.17
N LYS A 139 11.48 36.40 -6.65
CA LYS A 139 10.50 37.23 -7.37
C LYS A 139 9.65 38.10 -6.44
N THR A 140 9.32 37.62 -5.24
CA THR A 140 8.50 38.35 -4.27
C THR A 140 9.29 39.37 -3.46
N GLY A 141 10.59 39.13 -3.26
CA GLY A 141 11.47 39.94 -2.42
C GLY A 141 11.31 39.67 -0.93
N ASN A 142 11.94 40.51 -0.09
CA ASN A 142 11.83 40.44 1.37
C ASN A 142 10.48 41.03 1.84
N PHE A 143 9.75 40.29 2.66
CA PHE A 143 8.50 40.75 3.29
C PHE A 143 8.80 41.47 4.62
N LYS A 144 7.83 42.29 5.09
CA LYS A 144 8.00 43.25 6.20
C LYS A 144 8.33 42.61 7.56
N SER A 145 8.89 43.36 8.52
CA SER A 145 9.36 42.84 9.82
C SER A 145 8.20 42.44 10.76
N LYS A 146 8.48 41.64 11.81
CA LYS A 146 7.45 41.16 12.75
C LYS A 146 6.72 42.32 13.43
N LYS A 147 7.46 43.41 13.66
CA LYS A 147 6.92 44.67 14.20
C LYS A 147 5.95 45.35 13.24
N ASP A 148 6.20 45.31 11.93
CA ASP A 148 5.35 45.94 10.92
C ASP A 148 4.03 45.19 10.72
N ILE A 149 4.10 43.85 10.66
CA ILE A 149 2.90 43.01 10.52
C ILE A 149 2.02 43.08 11.77
N ASN A 150 2.63 43.16 12.96
CA ASN A 150 1.88 43.35 14.20
C ASN A 150 1.15 44.71 14.25
N LYS A 151 1.67 45.73 13.54
CA LYS A 151 1.02 47.04 13.42
C LYS A 151 -0.07 47.06 12.35
N ASN A 152 0.10 46.36 11.24
CA ASN A 152 -0.88 46.31 10.16
C ASN A 152 -0.89 44.92 9.47
N PRO A 153 -1.79 44.02 9.88
CA PRO A 153 -1.94 42.70 9.28
C PRO A 153 -2.29 42.71 7.78
N LYS A 154 -2.89 43.79 7.25
CA LYS A 154 -3.25 43.89 5.82
C LYS A 154 -2.02 43.84 4.90
N LEU A 155 -0.85 44.28 5.39
CA LEU A 155 0.42 44.17 4.67
C LEU A 155 0.79 42.71 4.33
N LEU A 156 0.40 41.75 5.19
CA LEU A 156 0.62 40.33 4.94
C LEU A 156 -0.32 39.81 3.84
N VAL A 157 -1.58 40.25 3.85
CA VAL A 157 -2.58 39.90 2.82
C VAL A 157 -2.16 40.45 1.44
N GLU A 158 -1.69 41.70 1.38
CA GLU A 158 -1.17 42.31 0.15
C GLU A 158 0.03 41.54 -0.41
N PHE A 159 0.95 41.12 0.47
CA PHE A 159 2.10 40.31 0.05
C PHE A 159 1.68 38.93 -0.47
N LEU A 160 0.72 38.27 0.19
CA LEU A 160 0.19 36.97 -0.27
C LEU A 160 -0.52 37.10 -1.63
N LYS A 161 -1.33 38.14 -1.83
CA LYS A 161 -1.97 38.43 -3.12
C LYS A 161 -0.95 38.68 -4.23
N LYS A 162 0.05 39.53 -3.98
CA LYS A 162 1.16 39.76 -4.92
C LYS A 162 1.89 38.46 -5.26
N SER A 163 2.11 37.60 -4.27
CA SER A 163 2.77 36.31 -4.47
C SER A 163 1.92 35.36 -5.33
N LEU A 164 0.60 35.33 -5.12
CA LEU A 164 -0.34 34.57 -5.95
C LEU A 164 -0.39 35.09 -7.38
N ASP A 165 -0.37 36.41 -7.60
CA ASP A 165 -0.35 36.98 -8.94
C ASP A 165 0.92 36.60 -9.70
N ILE A 166 2.08 36.61 -9.03
CA ILE A 166 3.36 36.14 -9.60
C ILE A 166 3.27 34.65 -9.95
N LEU A 167 2.73 33.82 -9.05
CA LEU A 167 2.55 32.38 -9.30
C LEU A 167 1.65 32.14 -10.52
N LYS A 168 0.53 32.86 -10.64
CA LYS A 168 -0.41 32.73 -11.76
C LYS A 168 0.19 33.21 -13.07
N LYS A 169 0.87 34.36 -13.07
CA LYS A 169 1.47 34.95 -14.27
C LYS A 169 2.63 34.11 -14.82
N ASP A 170 3.49 33.62 -13.94
CA ASP A 170 4.71 32.90 -14.31
C ASP A 170 4.57 31.39 -14.07
N LYS A 171 3.33 30.86 -14.17
CA LYS A 171 3.00 29.46 -13.84
C LYS A 171 4.02 28.50 -14.43
N GLN A 172 4.21 28.56 -15.76
CA GLN A 172 5.12 27.66 -16.49
C GLN A 172 6.55 27.65 -15.94
N GLU A 173 7.10 28.81 -15.58
CA GLU A 173 8.47 28.89 -15.02
C GLU A 173 8.57 28.22 -13.65
N PHE A 174 7.51 28.32 -12.83
CA PHE A 174 7.44 27.61 -11.55
C PHE A 174 7.29 26.10 -11.74
N LEU A 175 6.48 25.66 -12.72
CA LEU A 175 6.35 24.25 -13.07
C LEU A 175 7.69 23.67 -13.49
N GLU A 176 8.37 24.32 -14.43
CA GLU A 176 9.68 23.89 -14.93
C GLU A 176 10.73 23.84 -13.82
N SER A 177 10.74 24.83 -12.92
CA SER A 177 11.65 24.86 -11.77
C SER A 177 11.42 23.71 -10.79
N ASP A 178 10.17 23.44 -10.41
CA ASP A 178 9.84 22.33 -9.51
C ASP A 178 10.17 20.98 -10.15
N VAL A 179 9.80 20.79 -11.42
CA VAL A 179 10.09 19.58 -12.19
C VAL A 179 11.60 19.40 -12.36
N GLN A 180 12.36 20.47 -12.57
CA GLN A 180 13.81 20.38 -12.72
C GLN A 180 14.52 20.09 -11.39
N ILE A 181 14.08 20.67 -10.27
CA ILE A 181 14.57 20.30 -8.94
C ILE A 181 14.30 18.82 -8.69
N TYR A 182 13.09 18.36 -9.00
CA TYR A 182 12.73 16.95 -8.90
C TYR A 182 13.67 16.10 -9.76
N PHE A 183 13.72 16.32 -11.07
CA PHE A 183 14.57 15.53 -11.96
C PHE A 183 16.07 15.59 -11.61
N GLN A 184 16.57 16.68 -11.05
CA GLN A 184 17.94 16.77 -10.52
C GLN A 184 18.18 15.89 -9.28
N ILE A 185 17.14 15.59 -8.49
CA ILE A 185 17.23 14.69 -7.34
C ILE A 185 17.08 13.23 -7.81
N TYR A 186 16.12 12.95 -8.70
CA TYR A 186 15.72 11.57 -9.04
C TYR A 186 16.40 11.01 -10.30
N LEU A 187 16.44 11.77 -11.40
CA LEU A 187 16.98 11.26 -12.68
C LEU A 187 18.51 11.42 -12.75
N ARG A 188 19.06 12.50 -12.18
CA ARG A 188 20.50 12.80 -12.23
C ARG A 188 21.37 11.74 -11.54
N ASN A 189 20.88 11.05 -10.52
CA ASN A 189 21.64 9.98 -9.88
C ASN A 189 21.84 8.75 -10.80
N ILE A 190 20.93 8.54 -11.75
CA ILE A 190 20.97 7.43 -12.71
C ILE A 190 21.69 7.86 -14.00
N TYR A 191 21.41 9.08 -14.44
CA TYR A 191 21.79 9.56 -15.77
C TYR A 191 22.90 10.62 -15.77
N GLY A 192 23.31 11.12 -14.61
CA GLY A 192 24.23 12.23 -14.51
C GLY A 192 23.63 13.55 -15.03
N GLN A 193 24.49 14.47 -15.48
CA GLN A 193 24.12 15.82 -15.92
C GLN A 193 23.80 15.88 -17.42
N LYS A 194 22.92 15.00 -17.91
CA LYS A 194 22.58 14.86 -19.34
C LYS A 194 21.39 15.71 -19.76
N SER A 195 21.41 16.19 -21.02
CA SER A 195 20.30 16.97 -21.62
C SER A 195 19.76 18.00 -20.62
N PHE A 196 18.45 18.04 -20.36
CA PHE A 196 17.76 18.93 -19.42
C PHE A 196 18.17 18.77 -17.93
N LEU A 197 18.90 17.70 -17.57
CA LEU A 197 19.46 17.48 -16.23
C LEU A 197 20.78 18.23 -16.00
N ASN A 198 21.34 18.86 -17.03
CA ASN A 198 22.56 19.65 -16.89
C ASN A 198 22.28 20.92 -16.09
N LYS A 199 23.08 21.19 -15.06
CA LYS A 199 22.95 22.37 -14.18
C LYS A 199 23.05 23.71 -14.90
N SER A 200 23.70 23.73 -16.07
CA SER A 200 23.81 24.93 -16.92
C SER A 200 22.49 25.33 -17.58
N ILE A 201 21.52 24.40 -17.66
CA ILE A 201 20.19 24.68 -18.20
C ILE A 201 19.32 25.03 -17.02
N ASN A 202 18.93 26.29 -16.93
CA ASN A 202 18.11 26.84 -15.86
C ASN A 202 16.80 27.47 -16.39
N LYS A 203 16.57 27.36 -17.70
CA LYS A 203 15.38 27.77 -18.46
C LYS A 203 15.18 26.83 -19.65
N ASP A 204 13.95 26.73 -20.17
CA ASP A 204 13.61 25.98 -21.38
C ASP A 204 13.93 24.47 -21.31
N GLY A 205 13.91 23.89 -20.10
CA GLY A 205 14.17 22.46 -19.89
C GLY A 205 13.20 21.58 -20.69
N PHE A 206 11.95 22.05 -20.81
CA PHE A 206 10.93 21.45 -21.66
C PHE A 206 11.34 21.40 -23.13
N LYS A 207 11.68 22.56 -23.71
CA LYS A 207 12.09 22.66 -25.12
C LYS A 207 13.29 21.78 -25.42
N LYS A 208 14.27 21.76 -24.50
CA LYS A 208 15.45 20.91 -24.62
C LYS A 208 15.09 19.42 -24.61
N PHE A 209 14.17 19.01 -23.75
CA PHE A 209 13.68 17.62 -23.73
C PHE A 209 12.97 17.26 -25.04
N TYR A 210 12.11 18.15 -25.54
CA TYR A 210 11.44 17.97 -26.84
C TYR A 210 12.43 17.79 -27.99
N GLU A 211 13.44 18.68 -28.08
CA GLU A 211 14.46 18.62 -29.13
C GLU A 211 15.37 17.40 -29.02
N ASP A 212 15.72 16.97 -27.80
CA ASP A 212 16.64 15.86 -27.58
C ASP A 212 15.99 14.48 -27.65
N PHE A 213 14.68 14.39 -27.36
CA PHE A 213 13.95 13.13 -27.26
C PHE A 213 12.81 13.07 -28.28
N GLU A 214 11.69 13.75 -28.01
CA GLU A 214 10.45 13.62 -28.79
C GLU A 214 10.66 13.84 -30.30
N LYS A 215 11.26 14.97 -30.69
CA LYS A 215 11.50 15.30 -32.10
C LYS A 215 12.36 14.23 -32.79
N LYS A 216 13.47 13.84 -32.15
CA LYS A 216 14.39 12.84 -32.71
C LYS A 216 13.77 11.45 -32.79
N PHE A 217 12.85 11.11 -31.88
CA PHE A 217 12.15 9.83 -31.88
C PHE A 217 11.14 9.76 -33.02
N LEU A 218 10.36 10.82 -33.22
CA LEU A 218 9.39 10.92 -34.31
C LEU A 218 10.08 10.91 -35.69
N GLU A 219 11.17 11.67 -35.85
CA GLU A 219 11.93 11.74 -37.11
C GLU A 219 12.84 10.53 -37.36
N ASN A 220 13.00 9.65 -36.35
CA ASN A 220 13.97 8.55 -36.36
C ASN A 220 15.39 8.97 -36.80
N SER A 221 15.83 10.15 -36.36
CA SER A 221 17.07 10.78 -36.82
C SER A 221 18.29 10.46 -35.93
N ILE A 222 18.12 9.53 -34.98
CA ILE A 222 19.14 9.13 -34.01
C ILE A 222 20.20 8.26 -34.69
N LYS A 223 21.47 8.63 -34.49
CA LYS A 223 22.60 7.83 -34.97
C LYS A 223 22.84 6.66 -34.02
N HIS A 224 22.97 5.46 -34.58
CA HIS A 224 23.27 4.26 -33.82
C HIS A 224 24.74 3.82 -33.96
N ASP A 225 25.23 3.19 -32.91
CA ASP A 225 26.51 2.49 -32.91
C ASP A 225 26.46 1.29 -33.87
N LYS A 226 27.60 0.94 -34.45
CA LYS A 226 27.70 -0.16 -35.42
C LYS A 226 28.03 -1.50 -34.75
N VAL A 227 28.61 -1.46 -33.55
CA VAL A 227 29.20 -2.60 -32.85
C VAL A 227 28.38 -2.92 -31.60
N TYR A 228 28.05 -1.90 -30.81
CA TYR A 228 27.41 -2.10 -29.52
C TYR A 228 25.89 -2.12 -29.61
N LYS A 229 25.30 -3.24 -29.19
CA LYS A 229 23.87 -3.33 -28.91
C LYS A 229 23.52 -2.70 -27.55
N CYS A 230 22.26 -2.31 -27.39
CA CYS A 230 21.69 -1.88 -26.13
C CYS A 230 21.85 -2.97 -25.07
N ILE A 231 22.41 -2.61 -23.91
CA ILE A 231 22.64 -3.58 -22.81
C ILE A 231 21.33 -4.10 -22.20
N ASN A 232 20.23 -3.35 -22.31
CA ASN A 232 18.98 -3.73 -21.66
C ASN A 232 18.12 -4.65 -22.55
N CYS A 233 17.93 -4.30 -23.83
CA CYS A 233 17.09 -5.11 -24.70
C CYS A 233 17.85 -6.11 -25.56
N PHE A 234 19.18 -5.99 -25.71
CA PHE A 234 20.03 -6.85 -26.57
C PHE A 234 19.61 -6.98 -28.06
N GLU A 235 18.54 -6.29 -28.47
CA GLU A 235 17.99 -6.31 -29.82
C GLU A 235 18.39 -5.06 -30.61
N ARG A 236 18.12 -3.87 -30.05
CA ARG A 236 18.38 -2.57 -30.71
C ARG A 236 19.84 -2.17 -30.61
N GLN A 237 20.33 -1.49 -31.64
CA GLN A 237 21.65 -0.85 -31.59
C GLN A 237 21.67 0.26 -30.55
N ALA A 238 22.78 0.43 -29.86
CA ALA A 238 22.95 1.54 -28.93
C ALA A 238 23.05 2.86 -29.71
N LYS A 239 22.78 3.99 -29.05
CA LYS A 239 23.00 5.32 -29.65
C LYS A 239 24.51 5.57 -29.80
N LYS A 240 24.93 6.20 -30.91
CA LYS A 240 26.35 6.36 -31.35
C LYS A 240 27.18 7.35 -30.53
N ASP A 241 26.74 7.80 -29.35
CA ASP A 241 27.35 8.98 -28.74
C ASP A 241 28.49 8.68 -27.74
N LYS A 242 29.61 9.39 -27.93
CA LYS A 242 30.93 9.16 -27.28
C LYS A 242 31.01 9.66 -25.82
N LYS A 243 29.97 10.31 -25.28
CA LYS A 243 29.87 10.78 -23.88
C LYS A 243 28.46 10.68 -23.26
N ASP A 244 27.40 10.58 -24.07
CA ASP A 244 26.05 11.01 -23.65
C ASP A 244 24.97 9.92 -23.57
N THR A 245 25.20 8.68 -24.00
CA THR A 245 24.15 7.62 -24.03
C THR A 245 24.53 6.41 -23.20
N ILE A 246 24.95 6.74 -21.99
CA ILE A 246 25.57 5.82 -21.07
C ILE A 246 24.76 5.74 -19.78
N PHE A 247 24.21 4.59 -19.48
CA PHE A 247 23.68 4.27 -18.17
C PHE A 247 24.84 4.18 -17.19
N ASP A 248 24.86 4.99 -16.13
CA ASP A 248 25.95 4.98 -15.16
C ASP A 248 25.59 4.07 -13.98
N THR A 249 26.04 2.82 -14.05
CA THR A 249 25.83 1.86 -12.95
C THR A 249 26.69 2.18 -11.74
N GLY A 250 27.77 2.95 -11.89
CA GLY A 250 28.75 3.22 -10.83
C GLY A 250 28.32 4.31 -9.84
N ILE A 251 27.17 4.95 -10.06
CA ILE A 251 26.60 5.95 -9.14
C ILE A 251 25.13 5.63 -8.82
N SER A 252 24.58 4.58 -9.43
CA SER A 252 23.16 4.28 -9.33
C SER A 252 22.87 3.50 -8.05
N LYS A 253 22.38 4.23 -7.03
CA LYS A 253 21.88 3.68 -5.76
C LYS A 253 20.89 2.52 -5.97
N PHE A 254 20.18 2.50 -7.08
CA PHE A 254 19.19 1.48 -7.42
C PHE A 254 19.79 0.10 -7.74
N TYR A 255 21.06 0.06 -8.16
CA TYR A 255 21.81 -1.19 -8.40
C TYR A 255 22.74 -1.54 -7.24
N GLY A 256 22.71 -0.75 -6.17
CA GLY A 256 23.56 -0.96 -5.01
C GLY A 256 25.04 -0.66 -5.21
N LEU A 257 25.35 0.17 -6.19
CA LEU A 257 26.71 0.55 -6.53
C LEU A 257 26.91 2.04 -6.25
N ASN A 258 28.06 2.37 -5.67
CA ASN A 258 28.51 3.74 -5.47
C ASN A 258 29.85 3.96 -6.20
N LYS A 259 30.35 5.20 -6.17
CA LYS A 259 31.61 5.56 -6.85
C LYS A 259 32.81 4.73 -6.38
N ASP A 260 32.79 4.30 -5.12
CA ASP A 260 33.84 3.50 -4.50
C ASP A 260 33.72 2.01 -4.86
N SER A 261 32.59 1.59 -5.44
CA SER A 261 32.28 0.22 -5.86
C SER A 261 32.64 -0.05 -7.33
N ILE A 262 33.42 0.82 -7.96
CA ILE A 262 33.77 0.69 -9.40
C ILE A 262 34.55 -0.59 -9.70
N ASN A 263 35.19 -1.17 -8.68
CA ASN A 263 35.88 -2.46 -8.72
C ASN A 263 34.94 -3.66 -8.90
N PHE A 264 33.65 -3.53 -8.59
CA PHE A 264 32.64 -4.56 -8.86
C PHE A 264 32.12 -4.51 -10.30
N ILE A 265 32.55 -3.51 -11.08
CA ILE A 265 32.11 -3.33 -12.47
C ILE A 265 33.16 -3.90 -13.41
N TRP A 266 32.70 -4.69 -14.39
CA TRP A 266 33.57 -5.32 -15.38
C TRP A 266 34.49 -4.28 -16.05
N ASN A 267 35.81 -4.51 -15.96
CA ASN A 267 36.85 -3.62 -16.48
C ASN A 267 36.78 -2.18 -15.96
N PHE A 268 36.21 -1.96 -14.76
CA PHE A 268 36.06 -0.65 -14.12
C PHE A 268 35.29 0.38 -14.99
N LYS A 269 34.50 -0.08 -15.96
CA LYS A 269 33.70 0.76 -16.86
C LYS A 269 32.25 0.79 -16.39
N SER A 270 31.90 1.77 -15.56
CA SER A 270 30.53 2.00 -15.05
C SER A 270 29.49 2.43 -16.09
N LYS A 271 29.93 2.51 -17.34
CA LYS A 271 29.28 3.24 -18.40
C LYS A 271 28.73 2.25 -19.43
N LEU A 272 27.42 1.99 -19.39
CA LEU A 272 26.77 1.00 -20.25
C LEU A 272 25.94 1.62 -21.39
N PRO A 273 26.04 1.11 -22.63
CA PRO A 273 25.35 1.68 -23.79
C PRO A 273 23.86 1.34 -23.82
N LEU A 274 23.00 2.34 -24.05
CA LEU A 274 21.55 2.19 -24.21
C LEU A 274 21.08 2.61 -25.61
N CYS A 275 19.98 1.99 -26.08
CA CYS A 275 19.18 2.52 -27.18
C CYS A 275 18.22 3.60 -26.70
N GLU A 276 17.68 4.38 -27.63
CA GLU A 276 16.76 5.47 -27.36
C GLU A 276 15.46 5.06 -26.68
N ILE A 277 14.94 3.88 -27.03
CA ILE A 277 13.69 3.37 -26.47
C ILE A 277 13.91 2.94 -25.02
N CYS A 278 15.00 2.23 -24.71
CA CYS A 278 15.28 1.85 -23.32
C CYS A 278 15.59 3.07 -22.46
N GLU A 279 16.28 4.07 -23.01
CA GLU A 279 16.56 5.34 -22.33
C GLU A 279 15.28 6.08 -21.93
N ILE A 280 14.30 6.21 -22.82
CA ILE A 280 13.05 6.91 -22.47
C ILE A 280 12.18 6.13 -21.48
N ILE A 281 12.18 4.79 -21.56
CA ILE A 281 11.49 3.93 -20.59
C ILE A 281 12.11 4.12 -19.21
N TYR A 282 13.43 4.03 -19.09
CA TYR A 282 14.07 4.32 -17.81
C TYR A 282 13.86 5.78 -17.39
N PHE A 283 13.77 6.77 -18.27
CA PHE A 283 13.43 8.15 -17.86
C PHE A 283 12.03 8.27 -17.27
N SER A 284 11.13 7.34 -17.62
CA SER A 284 9.75 7.33 -17.16
C SER A 284 9.57 6.66 -15.79
N TYR A 285 10.62 6.10 -15.18
CA TYR A 285 10.50 5.27 -13.97
C TYR A 285 9.84 5.98 -12.78
N PHE A 286 10.07 7.29 -12.62
CA PHE A 286 9.48 8.07 -11.53
C PHE A 286 7.95 7.98 -11.52
N ALA A 287 7.33 7.95 -12.70
CA ALA A 287 5.88 7.91 -12.84
C ALA A 287 5.32 6.55 -12.40
N GLY A 288 6.15 5.50 -12.44
CA GLY A 288 5.81 4.18 -11.93
C GLY A 288 5.84 4.08 -10.40
N LEU A 289 6.61 4.94 -9.72
CA LEU A 289 6.75 4.93 -8.27
C LEU A 289 5.57 5.60 -7.57
N THR A 290 5.13 5.04 -6.45
CA THR A 290 4.08 5.63 -5.61
C THR A 290 4.69 6.35 -4.41
N PRO A 291 4.54 7.69 -4.28
CA PRO A 291 5.08 8.44 -3.15
C PRO A 291 4.21 8.31 -1.88
N LEU A 292 4.85 8.24 -0.72
CA LEU A 292 4.24 8.28 0.61
C LEU A 292 5.03 9.22 1.52
N ASN A 293 4.34 10.07 2.28
CA ASN A 293 5.00 10.89 3.29
C ASN A 293 5.04 10.13 4.63
N LYS A 294 6.23 9.67 5.04
CA LYS A 294 6.50 8.96 6.30
C LYS A 294 7.35 9.88 7.19
N ASN A 295 6.80 10.29 8.34
CA ASN A 295 7.50 11.13 9.34
C ASN A 295 8.13 12.41 8.75
N GLY A 296 7.45 13.07 7.81
CA GLY A 296 7.93 14.31 7.19
C GLY A 296 8.94 14.10 6.05
N LYS A 297 9.21 12.84 5.65
CA LYS A 297 10.05 12.49 4.50
C LYS A 297 9.22 11.77 3.44
N THR A 298 9.43 12.11 2.18
CA THR A 298 8.82 11.38 1.06
C THR A 298 9.64 10.14 0.75
N VAL A 299 9.00 8.98 0.90
CA VAL A 299 9.52 7.65 0.56
C VAL A 299 8.69 7.11 -0.61
N PHE A 300 9.29 6.32 -1.48
CA PHE A 300 8.63 5.81 -2.69
C PHE A 300 8.51 4.31 -2.65
N TYR A 301 7.40 3.79 -3.15
CA TYR A 301 7.13 2.36 -3.23
C TYR A 301 6.85 1.92 -4.65
N PHE A 302 7.26 0.70 -4.98
CA PHE A 302 6.96 0.05 -6.24
C PHE A 302 6.74 -1.44 -6.02
N VAL A 303 5.75 -2.03 -6.69
CA VAL A 303 5.53 -3.47 -6.68
C VAL A 303 6.17 -4.06 -7.94
N ASN A 304 7.14 -4.94 -7.78
CA ASN A 304 7.66 -5.73 -8.89
C ASN A 304 7.08 -7.14 -8.80
N SER A 305 6.49 -7.62 -9.90
CA SER A 305 6.10 -9.01 -10.07
C SER A 305 6.43 -9.50 -11.47
N ASP A 306 7.03 -10.68 -11.55
CA ASP A 306 7.54 -11.24 -12.81
C ASP A 306 6.48 -12.10 -13.54
N THR A 307 5.19 -11.91 -13.22
CA THR A 307 4.13 -12.82 -13.71
C THR A 307 3.51 -12.39 -15.04
N SER A 308 3.17 -11.11 -15.19
CA SER A 308 2.71 -10.51 -16.44
C SER A 308 2.71 -8.99 -16.32
N LEU A 309 2.77 -8.30 -17.46
CA LEU A 309 2.63 -6.85 -17.53
C LEU A 309 1.28 -6.40 -16.94
N GLU A 310 0.23 -7.18 -17.17
CA GLU A 310 -1.11 -6.88 -16.68
C GLU A 310 -1.20 -6.93 -15.16
N ASN A 311 -0.63 -7.96 -14.55
CA ASN A 311 -0.55 -8.06 -13.10
C ASN A 311 0.32 -6.94 -12.53
N LEU A 312 1.50 -6.70 -13.11
CA LEU A 312 2.42 -5.65 -12.67
C LEU A 312 1.72 -4.28 -12.62
N LEU A 313 0.97 -3.91 -13.65
CA LEU A 313 0.22 -2.64 -13.66
C LEU A 313 -0.88 -2.62 -12.60
N LYS A 314 -1.70 -3.67 -12.51
CA LYS A 314 -2.80 -3.76 -11.54
C LYS A 314 -2.31 -3.70 -10.10
N GLU A 315 -1.24 -4.41 -9.79
CA GLU A 315 -0.63 -4.46 -8.46
C GLU A 315 -0.12 -3.08 -8.05
N ASN A 316 0.54 -2.34 -8.95
CA ASN A 316 0.99 -0.98 -8.67
C ASN A 316 -0.18 0.00 -8.52
N LEU A 317 -1.25 -0.14 -9.30
CA LEU A 317 -2.48 0.66 -9.13
C LEU A 317 -3.20 0.33 -7.81
N LEU A 318 -3.19 -0.93 -7.38
CA LEU A 318 -3.74 -1.36 -6.10
C LEU A 318 -2.91 -0.77 -4.94
N LEU A 319 -1.59 -0.84 -5.03
CA LEU A 319 -0.69 -0.23 -4.05
C LEU A 319 -0.95 1.27 -3.92
N GLU A 320 -1.11 1.97 -5.05
CA GLU A 320 -1.43 3.40 -5.08
C GLU A 320 -2.75 3.74 -4.38
N LYS A 321 -3.77 2.90 -4.54
CA LYS A 321 -5.06 3.07 -3.83
C LYS A 321 -4.96 2.78 -2.33
N LYS A 322 -4.05 1.89 -1.91
CA LYS A 322 -3.95 1.41 -0.54
C LYS A 322 -3.01 2.21 0.34
N LEU A 323 -1.96 2.79 -0.24
CA LEU A 323 -1.03 3.65 0.48
C LEU A 323 -1.75 4.89 1.02
N THR A 324 -2.20 4.80 2.27
CA THR A 324 -2.73 5.92 3.05
C THR A 324 -1.71 6.35 4.12
N LYS A 325 -1.90 7.53 4.71
CA LYS A 325 -0.94 8.15 5.64
C LYS A 325 -0.81 7.41 6.99
N GLU A 326 -1.58 6.35 7.23
CA GLU A 326 -1.66 5.64 8.52
C GLU A 326 -0.99 4.27 8.42
N GLU A 327 -0.01 4.04 9.31
CA GLU A 327 0.69 2.78 9.61
C GLU A 327 1.04 1.88 8.39
N PHE A 328 2.24 2.13 7.86
CA PHE A 328 2.79 1.45 6.68
C PHE A 328 2.84 -0.09 6.79
N GLU A 329 3.14 -0.66 7.97
CA GLU A 329 3.20 -2.12 8.15
C GLU A 329 1.81 -2.76 8.00
N ASN A 330 0.78 -2.13 8.57
CA ASN A 330 -0.61 -2.53 8.39
C ASN A 330 -1.05 -2.37 6.92
N THR A 331 -0.56 -1.32 6.24
CA THR A 331 -0.87 -1.08 4.82
C THR A 331 -0.29 -2.16 3.90
N LEU A 332 0.93 -2.64 4.17
CA LEU A 332 1.50 -3.75 3.40
C LEU A 332 0.68 -5.03 3.62
N ILE A 333 0.35 -5.36 4.87
CA ILE A 333 -0.47 -6.55 5.17
C ILE A 333 -1.84 -6.44 4.48
N ASP A 334 -2.48 -5.26 4.49
CA ASP A 334 -3.74 -5.01 3.78
C ASP A 334 -3.59 -5.13 2.26
N PHE A 335 -2.49 -4.63 1.70
CA PHE A 335 -2.17 -4.76 0.27
C PHE A 335 -2.01 -6.23 -0.12
N PHE A 336 -1.20 -7.01 0.61
CA PHE A 336 -1.01 -8.43 0.35
C PHE A 336 -2.29 -9.24 0.60
N THR A 337 -3.08 -8.88 1.61
CA THR A 337 -4.40 -9.45 1.85
C THR A 337 -5.31 -9.26 0.64
N GLU A 338 -5.35 -8.06 0.08
CA GLU A 338 -6.17 -7.78 -1.09
C GLU A 338 -5.63 -8.46 -2.36
N LEU A 339 -4.31 -8.54 -2.52
CA LEU A 339 -3.72 -9.36 -3.59
C LEU A 339 -4.18 -10.82 -3.50
N ILE A 340 -4.18 -11.41 -2.30
CA ILE A 340 -4.67 -12.78 -2.08
C ILE A 340 -6.16 -12.90 -2.44
N LEU A 341 -6.98 -11.91 -2.06
CA LEU A 341 -8.42 -11.91 -2.34
C LEU A 341 -8.75 -11.63 -3.81
N ILE A 342 -7.91 -10.89 -4.55
CA ILE A 342 -8.12 -10.59 -5.97
C ILE A 342 -7.54 -11.68 -6.87
N ALA A 343 -6.54 -12.43 -6.43
CA ALA A 343 -5.97 -13.51 -7.22
C ALA A 343 -7.03 -14.60 -7.48
N GLU A 344 -7.45 -14.74 -8.74
CA GLU A 344 -8.50 -15.68 -9.17
C GLU A 344 -7.92 -16.96 -9.83
N ASP A 345 -6.68 -16.94 -10.28
CA ASP A 345 -6.13 -17.98 -11.17
C ASP A 345 -5.26 -19.05 -10.49
N GLU A 346 -4.99 -20.15 -11.20
CA GLU A 346 -3.89 -21.10 -10.91
C GLU A 346 -2.52 -20.40 -10.77
N LYS A 347 -2.36 -19.22 -11.38
CA LYS A 347 -1.16 -18.37 -11.32
C LYS A 347 -0.97 -17.60 -9.99
N ALA A 348 -2.00 -17.53 -9.13
CA ALA A 348 -1.96 -16.85 -7.84
C ALA A 348 -0.77 -17.29 -6.95
N ARG A 349 -0.40 -18.57 -7.05
CA ARG A 349 0.75 -19.14 -6.31
C ARG A 349 2.08 -18.51 -6.76
N TYR A 350 2.25 -18.30 -8.05
CA TYR A 350 3.45 -17.69 -8.63
C TYR A 350 3.47 -16.18 -8.42
N THR A 351 2.31 -15.52 -8.48
CA THR A 351 2.18 -14.09 -8.19
C THR A 351 2.68 -13.79 -6.78
N LEU A 352 2.12 -14.43 -5.77
CA LEU A 352 2.49 -14.16 -4.37
C LEU A 352 3.95 -14.51 -4.04
N GLN A 353 4.54 -15.50 -4.71
CA GLN A 353 5.95 -15.88 -4.55
C GLN A 353 6.92 -14.87 -5.16
N ASN A 354 6.52 -14.21 -6.24
CA ASN A 354 7.39 -13.33 -7.03
C ASN A 354 7.04 -11.85 -6.86
N THR A 355 6.06 -11.50 -6.01
CA THR A 355 5.72 -10.11 -5.72
C THR A 355 6.67 -9.55 -4.65
N VAL A 356 7.40 -8.51 -5.04
CA VAL A 356 8.35 -7.80 -4.19
C VAL A 356 7.94 -6.33 -4.13
N VAL A 357 7.84 -5.77 -2.93
CA VAL A 357 7.61 -4.34 -2.73
C VAL A 357 8.94 -3.66 -2.42
N ILE A 358 9.30 -2.68 -3.23
CA ILE A 358 10.56 -1.94 -3.15
C ILE A 358 10.27 -0.58 -2.54
N GLU A 359 10.95 -0.26 -1.42
CA GLU A 359 10.93 1.05 -0.77
C GLU A 359 12.22 1.81 -1.09
N LEU A 360 12.06 3.08 -1.47
CA LEU A 360 13.13 3.97 -1.86
C LEU A 360 13.05 5.27 -1.05
N ASP A 361 14.05 5.50 -0.19
CA ASP A 361 14.29 6.82 0.40
C ASP A 361 15.35 7.56 -0.43
N VAL A 362 14.89 8.46 -1.28
CA VAL A 362 15.77 9.17 -2.22
C VAL A 362 16.56 10.29 -1.53
N ASN A 363 16.12 10.73 -0.35
CA ASN A 363 16.83 11.73 0.46
C ASN A 363 17.97 11.12 1.27
N ASN A 364 18.05 9.79 1.35
CA ASN A 364 19.09 9.08 2.08
C ASN A 364 20.01 8.35 1.09
N GLU A 365 21.25 8.09 1.48
CA GLU A 365 22.21 7.33 0.64
C GLU A 365 22.05 5.81 0.81
N THR A 366 20.98 5.38 1.46
CA THR A 366 20.74 3.97 1.77
C THR A 366 20.19 3.22 0.57
N MET A 367 20.58 1.95 0.48
CA MET A 367 20.05 0.96 -0.45
C MET A 367 18.52 0.91 -0.44
N PRO A 368 17.88 0.56 -1.57
CA PRO A 368 16.45 0.21 -1.60
C PRO A 368 16.14 -0.85 -0.55
N LYS A 369 15.07 -0.69 0.23
CA LYS A 369 14.59 -1.78 1.08
C LYS A 369 13.65 -2.65 0.27
N VAL A 370 13.85 -3.95 0.41
CA VAL A 370 13.12 -4.96 -0.34
C VAL A 370 12.21 -5.70 0.63
N TYR A 371 10.91 -5.47 0.52
CA TYR A 371 9.88 -6.19 1.25
C TYR A 371 9.40 -7.34 0.38
N SER A 372 9.70 -8.56 0.81
CA SER A 372 9.15 -9.76 0.20
C SER A 372 8.55 -10.62 1.29
N PHE A 373 7.42 -11.25 0.99
CA PHE A 373 6.91 -12.31 1.84
C PHE A 373 7.49 -13.62 1.33
N ASN A 374 8.23 -14.34 2.16
CA ASN A 374 8.68 -15.69 1.83
C ASN A 374 7.47 -16.65 1.94
N ILE A 375 6.65 -16.69 0.90
CA ILE A 375 5.44 -17.51 0.84
C ILE A 375 5.82 -18.86 0.23
N SER A 376 5.94 -19.89 1.08
CA SER A 376 6.16 -21.25 0.59
C SER A 376 5.01 -21.71 -0.33
N LYS A 377 5.27 -22.72 -1.16
CA LYS A 377 4.26 -23.27 -2.07
C LYS A 377 3.01 -23.74 -1.32
N GLU A 378 3.21 -24.29 -0.13
CA GLU A 378 2.18 -24.77 0.79
C GLU A 378 1.35 -23.61 1.35
N LYS A 379 1.99 -22.51 1.77
CA LYS A 379 1.30 -21.28 2.23
C LYS A 379 0.45 -20.67 1.11
N ALA A 380 1.00 -20.54 -0.08
CA ALA A 380 0.25 -20.01 -1.23
C ALA A 380 -0.96 -20.89 -1.58
N LYS A 381 -0.80 -22.21 -1.54
CA LYS A 381 -1.90 -23.17 -1.73
C LYS A 381 -2.96 -23.03 -0.64
N PHE A 382 -2.53 -22.95 0.63
CA PHE A 382 -3.42 -22.75 1.78
C PHE A 382 -4.24 -21.46 1.67
N LEU A 383 -3.60 -20.33 1.33
CA LEU A 383 -4.27 -19.03 1.18
C LEU A 383 -5.32 -19.07 0.07
N LYS A 384 -5.00 -19.68 -1.08
CA LYS A 384 -5.93 -19.82 -2.22
C LYS A 384 -7.14 -20.68 -1.87
N GLU A 385 -6.90 -21.88 -1.31
CA GLU A 385 -7.98 -22.84 -1.01
C GLU A 385 -8.93 -22.34 0.07
N ASN A 386 -8.51 -21.38 0.89
CA ASN A 386 -9.30 -20.82 1.97
C ASN A 386 -9.75 -19.37 1.72
N LYS A 387 -9.72 -18.92 0.46
CA LYS A 387 -10.08 -17.54 0.06
C LYS A 387 -11.42 -17.07 0.63
N ASP A 388 -12.44 -17.90 0.58
CA ASP A 388 -13.78 -17.55 1.09
C ASP A 388 -13.82 -17.46 2.62
N ASN A 389 -13.08 -18.34 3.31
CA ASN A 389 -12.93 -18.26 4.76
C ASN A 389 -12.23 -16.96 5.17
N PHE A 390 -11.18 -16.54 4.45
CA PHE A 390 -10.55 -15.23 4.66
C PHE A 390 -11.49 -14.06 4.36
N LYS A 391 -12.28 -14.15 3.28
CA LYS A 391 -13.27 -13.13 2.92
C LYS A 391 -14.33 -12.97 4.02
N SER A 392 -14.72 -14.05 4.71
CA SER A 392 -15.65 -14.00 5.84
C SER A 392 -15.13 -13.22 7.05
N LEU A 393 -13.80 -13.04 7.15
CA LEU A 393 -13.14 -12.23 8.19
C LEU A 393 -12.98 -10.76 7.77
N SER A 394 -13.43 -10.40 6.57
CA SER A 394 -13.41 -9.01 6.11
C SER A 394 -14.30 -8.15 6.98
N LYS A 395 -13.81 -6.96 7.39
CA LYS A 395 -14.48 -6.03 8.31
C LYS A 395 -14.70 -6.59 9.72
N THR A 396 -14.10 -7.73 10.06
CA THR A 396 -14.13 -8.30 11.40
C THR A 396 -13.04 -7.67 12.25
N PHE A 397 -13.40 -7.18 13.43
CA PHE A 397 -12.49 -6.50 14.33
C PHE A 397 -12.76 -6.83 15.80
N TYR A 398 -11.77 -6.55 16.63
CA TYR A 398 -11.93 -6.47 18.07
C TYR A 398 -11.22 -5.24 18.62
N LYS A 399 -11.70 -4.73 19.75
CA LYS A 399 -11.16 -3.58 20.47
C LYS A 399 -10.68 -4.03 21.83
N ILE A 400 -9.48 -3.60 22.23
CA ILE A 400 -8.99 -3.71 23.61
C ILE A 400 -8.74 -2.29 24.10
N LYS A 401 -9.54 -1.84 25.07
CA LYS A 401 -9.59 -0.45 25.53
C LYS A 401 -9.87 0.50 24.36
N ASP A 402 -8.85 1.20 23.86
CA ASP A 402 -8.94 2.16 22.77
C ASP A 402 -8.36 1.68 21.44
N ASP A 403 -7.60 0.59 21.45
CA ASP A 403 -6.94 0.05 20.27
C ASP A 403 -7.89 -0.88 19.51
N ILE A 404 -8.04 -0.63 18.20
CA ILE A 404 -8.86 -1.44 17.28
C ILE A 404 -7.93 -2.33 16.46
N PHE A 405 -8.25 -3.61 16.41
CA PHE A 405 -7.50 -4.62 15.68
C PHE A 405 -8.39 -5.31 14.67
N SER A 406 -7.96 -5.34 13.41
CA SER A 406 -8.63 -6.10 12.36
C SER A 406 -8.20 -7.56 12.38
N VAL A 407 -9.14 -8.49 12.29
CA VAL A 407 -8.87 -9.94 12.43
C VAL A 407 -8.24 -10.53 11.16
N LEU A 408 -8.69 -10.09 9.98
CA LEU A 408 -8.20 -10.64 8.72
C LEU A 408 -6.69 -10.37 8.50
N PRO A 409 -6.19 -9.12 8.60
CA PRO A 409 -4.76 -8.82 8.49
C PRO A 409 -3.92 -9.64 9.47
N GLN A 410 -4.32 -9.72 10.74
CA GLN A 410 -3.62 -10.50 11.76
C GLN A 410 -3.61 -12.00 11.47
N THR A 411 -4.69 -12.54 10.91
CA THR A 411 -4.76 -13.96 10.57
C THR A 411 -3.79 -14.29 9.44
N ILE A 412 -3.69 -13.40 8.44
CA ILE A 412 -2.76 -13.54 7.31
C ILE A 412 -1.31 -13.37 7.79
N GLU A 413 -1.01 -12.34 8.57
CA GLU A 413 0.29 -12.13 9.20
C GLU A 413 0.76 -13.38 9.95
N LYS A 414 -0.11 -13.93 10.81
CA LYS A 414 0.18 -15.17 11.55
C LYS A 414 0.42 -16.38 10.65
N ALA A 415 -0.33 -16.51 9.55
CA ALA A 415 -0.11 -17.59 8.59
C ALA A 415 1.24 -17.44 7.86
N LEU A 416 1.61 -16.20 7.52
CA LEU A 416 2.88 -15.87 6.88
C LEU A 416 4.07 -16.11 7.82
N ASP A 417 3.91 -15.86 9.11
CA ASP A 417 4.95 -16.04 10.14
C ASP A 417 4.99 -17.44 10.77
N ASN A 418 4.20 -18.40 10.26
CA ASN A 418 4.07 -19.74 10.85
C ASN A 418 3.57 -19.75 12.31
N SER A 419 2.86 -18.70 12.75
CA SER A 419 2.35 -18.54 14.11
C SER A 419 0.82 -18.64 14.22
N LEU A 420 0.12 -18.99 13.14
CA LEU A 420 -1.32 -19.22 13.16
C LEU A 420 -1.64 -20.53 13.91
N SER A 421 -2.15 -20.39 15.13
CA SER A 421 -2.39 -21.50 16.06
C SER A 421 -3.69 -21.35 16.83
N TYR A 422 -4.04 -22.40 17.58
CA TYR A 422 -5.20 -22.41 18.47
C TYR A 422 -5.11 -21.43 19.65
N ASP A 423 -3.93 -20.91 19.98
CA ASP A 423 -3.79 -19.84 20.99
C ASP A 423 -4.40 -18.53 20.48
N TYR A 424 -4.27 -18.26 19.18
CA TYR A 424 -4.91 -17.11 18.56
C TYR A 424 -6.43 -17.23 18.61
N LEU A 425 -6.98 -18.41 18.26
CA LEU A 425 -8.41 -18.67 18.41
C LEU A 425 -8.87 -18.55 19.86
N ASN A 426 -8.11 -19.09 20.81
CA ASN A 426 -8.41 -18.96 22.25
C ASN A 426 -8.57 -17.50 22.67
N LYS A 427 -7.62 -16.64 22.25
CA LYS A 427 -7.65 -15.21 22.51
C LYS A 427 -8.92 -14.56 21.96
N LEU A 428 -9.30 -14.86 20.71
CA LEU A 428 -10.49 -14.27 20.09
C LEU A 428 -11.79 -14.77 20.75
N VAL A 429 -11.90 -16.06 21.07
CA VAL A 429 -13.06 -16.61 21.80
C VAL A 429 -13.17 -15.97 23.19
N ARG A 430 -12.04 -15.75 23.87
CA ARG A 430 -12.02 -15.05 25.17
C ARG A 430 -12.50 -13.60 25.06
N ILE A 431 -12.16 -12.90 23.99
CA ILE A 431 -12.62 -11.53 23.73
C ILE A 431 -14.13 -11.53 23.41
N TYR A 432 -14.59 -12.49 22.59
CA TYR A 432 -16.02 -12.68 22.29
C TYR A 432 -16.84 -12.88 23.57
N LEU A 433 -16.39 -13.76 24.47
CA LEU A 433 -17.04 -13.99 25.76
C LEU A 433 -17.06 -12.75 26.66
N GLN A 434 -15.96 -11.99 26.71
CA GLN A 434 -15.91 -10.76 27.50
C GLN A 434 -16.85 -9.67 26.96
N ASN A 435 -16.97 -9.56 25.64
CA ASN A 435 -17.93 -8.66 24.99
C ASN A 435 -19.37 -9.09 25.28
N ALA A 436 -19.67 -10.40 25.23
CA ALA A 436 -20.98 -10.94 25.58
C ALA A 436 -21.37 -10.70 27.06
N ASN A 437 -20.37 -10.46 27.93
CA ASN A 437 -20.55 -10.09 29.34
C ASN A 437 -20.56 -8.56 29.56
N ASN A 438 -20.80 -7.77 28.51
CA ASN A 438 -20.85 -6.30 28.57
C ASN A 438 -19.59 -5.65 29.16
N SER A 439 -18.40 -6.22 28.88
CA SER A 439 -17.15 -5.61 29.31
C SER A 439 -16.95 -4.22 28.71
N LEU A 440 -16.53 -3.25 29.54
CA LEU A 440 -16.18 -1.90 29.09
C LEU A 440 -14.85 -1.87 28.30
N HIS A 441 -13.99 -2.88 28.48
CA HIS A 441 -12.64 -2.92 27.92
C HIS A 441 -12.51 -3.74 26.65
N TYR A 442 -13.49 -4.60 26.34
CA TYR A 442 -13.42 -5.50 25.19
C TYR A 442 -14.69 -5.37 24.35
N LYS A 443 -14.52 -5.06 23.07
CA LYS A 443 -15.63 -5.02 22.10
C LYS A 443 -15.26 -5.81 20.86
N THR A 444 -16.22 -6.46 20.22
CA THR A 444 -15.98 -7.16 18.96
C THR A 444 -17.27 -7.34 18.16
N ASN A 445 -17.14 -7.40 16.83
CA ASN A 445 -18.22 -7.80 15.92
C ASN A 445 -18.03 -9.25 15.41
N ILE A 446 -17.09 -10.01 15.97
CA ILE A 446 -16.86 -11.41 15.61
C ILE A 446 -18.11 -12.24 15.92
N SER A 447 -18.59 -13.04 14.96
CA SER A 447 -19.67 -14.01 15.16
C SER A 447 -19.15 -15.41 15.52
N SER A 448 -20.02 -16.25 16.09
CA SER A 448 -19.70 -17.67 16.33
C SER A 448 -19.33 -18.42 15.05
N TYR A 449 -19.99 -18.08 13.94
CA TYR A 449 -19.71 -18.63 12.61
C TYR A 449 -18.31 -18.25 12.12
N GLN A 450 -17.90 -16.98 12.31
CA GLN A 450 -16.54 -16.54 11.97
C GLN A 450 -15.47 -17.20 12.84
N LEU A 451 -15.74 -17.43 14.14
CA LEU A 451 -14.85 -18.22 15.00
C LEU A 451 -14.71 -19.67 14.49
N GLN A 452 -15.79 -20.23 13.93
CA GLN A 452 -15.74 -21.56 13.33
C GLN A 452 -14.95 -21.58 12.02
N ASN A 453 -15.11 -20.59 11.15
CA ASN A 453 -14.27 -20.47 9.96
C ASN A 453 -12.79 -20.33 10.32
N LEU A 454 -12.48 -19.58 11.39
CA LEU A 454 -11.11 -19.47 11.89
C LEU A 454 -10.57 -20.79 12.45
N ASN A 455 -11.42 -21.60 13.09
CA ASN A 455 -11.05 -22.96 13.51
C ASN A 455 -10.68 -23.84 12.30
N LEU A 456 -11.48 -23.82 11.24
CA LEU A 456 -11.19 -24.53 9.98
C LEU A 456 -9.90 -24.04 9.32
N LEU A 457 -9.69 -22.71 9.31
CA LEU A 457 -8.45 -22.09 8.82
C LEU A 457 -7.22 -22.58 9.58
N ILE A 458 -7.25 -22.57 10.92
CA ILE A 458 -6.13 -23.03 11.74
C ILE A 458 -5.87 -24.53 11.51
N LYS A 459 -6.93 -25.35 11.50
CA LYS A 459 -6.81 -26.78 11.20
C LYS A 459 -6.16 -27.02 9.83
N SER A 460 -6.66 -26.35 8.78
CA SER A 460 -6.11 -26.47 7.43
C SER A 460 -4.68 -25.93 7.34
N PHE A 461 -4.32 -24.89 8.10
CA PHE A 461 -2.97 -24.34 8.13
C PHE A 461 -1.99 -25.33 8.74
N LEU A 462 -2.31 -25.85 9.93
CA LEU A 462 -1.48 -26.85 10.61
C LEU A 462 -1.32 -28.10 9.75
N GLN A 463 -2.41 -28.61 9.18
CA GLN A 463 -2.40 -29.80 8.33
C GLN A 463 -1.52 -29.61 7.08
N LYS A 464 -1.75 -28.54 6.31
CA LYS A 464 -1.16 -28.38 4.97
C LYS A 464 0.20 -27.70 4.97
N VAL A 465 0.47 -26.81 5.92
CA VAL A 465 1.69 -25.99 5.96
C VAL A 465 2.68 -26.51 7.00
N ILE A 466 2.22 -26.77 8.23
CA ILE A 466 3.12 -27.15 9.35
C ILE A 466 3.44 -28.64 9.35
N PHE A 467 2.44 -29.50 9.13
CA PHE A 467 2.60 -30.97 9.16
C PHE A 467 2.84 -31.60 7.79
N GLY A 468 3.00 -30.78 6.74
CA GLY A 468 3.34 -31.26 5.39
C GLY A 468 2.26 -32.15 4.74
N GLY A 469 0.99 -31.95 5.08
CA GLY A 469 -0.13 -32.69 4.50
C GLY A 469 -0.52 -33.97 5.25
N ARG A 470 0.08 -34.25 6.43
CA ARG A 470 -0.32 -35.36 7.29
C ARG A 470 -1.82 -35.25 7.63
N ASP A 471 -2.56 -36.34 7.45
CA ASP A 471 -3.97 -36.37 7.84
C ASP A 471 -4.11 -36.22 9.36
N MET A 472 -4.99 -35.31 9.78
CA MET A 472 -5.35 -35.12 11.19
C MET A 472 -6.50 -36.05 11.61
N ASN A 473 -6.95 -36.96 10.74
CA ASN A 473 -8.05 -37.91 10.96
C ASN A 473 -9.38 -37.24 11.30
N ILE A 474 -9.60 -36.04 10.78
CA ILE A 474 -10.81 -35.26 11.00
C ILE A 474 -11.18 -34.40 9.78
N THR A 475 -12.43 -34.51 9.38
CA THR A 475 -13.00 -33.83 8.21
C THR A 475 -13.74 -32.55 8.60
N ASP A 476 -13.85 -31.62 7.65
CA ASP A 476 -14.55 -30.35 7.90
C ASP A 476 -16.06 -30.57 8.13
N LYS A 477 -16.63 -31.63 7.52
CA LYS A 477 -18.03 -32.06 7.76
C LYS A 477 -18.25 -32.46 9.21
N GLU A 478 -17.32 -33.19 9.82
CA GLU A 478 -17.39 -33.57 11.23
C GLU A 478 -17.28 -32.36 12.15
N LEU A 479 -16.45 -31.38 11.79
CA LEU A 479 -16.31 -30.13 12.54
C LEU A 479 -17.61 -29.31 12.51
N TRP A 480 -18.25 -29.20 11.35
CA TRP A 480 -19.57 -28.55 11.23
C TRP A 480 -20.68 -29.33 11.92
N PHE A 481 -20.66 -30.66 11.89
CA PHE A 481 -21.59 -31.48 12.65
C PHE A 481 -21.47 -31.19 14.16
N ILE A 482 -20.25 -31.13 14.69
CA ILE A 482 -20.01 -30.83 16.11
C ILE A 482 -20.36 -29.38 16.46
N TYR A 483 -20.13 -28.44 15.55
CA TYR A 483 -20.64 -27.08 15.68
C TYR A 483 -22.16 -27.07 15.82
N LYS A 484 -22.89 -27.76 14.93
CA LYS A 484 -24.37 -27.88 15.01
C LYS A 484 -24.82 -28.48 16.34
N LYS A 485 -24.12 -29.50 16.85
CA LYS A 485 -24.40 -30.08 18.18
C LYS A 485 -24.20 -29.08 19.33
N GLY A 486 -23.23 -28.18 19.22
CA GLY A 486 -23.08 -27.06 20.15
C GLY A 486 -24.28 -26.10 20.09
N VAL A 487 -24.74 -25.76 18.89
CA VAL A 487 -25.91 -24.89 18.67
C VAL A 487 -27.20 -25.52 19.24
N GLU A 488 -27.45 -26.80 18.93
CA GLU A 488 -28.60 -27.55 19.45
C GLU A 488 -28.66 -27.53 20.99
N LEU A 489 -27.50 -27.75 21.64
CA LEU A 489 -27.40 -27.68 23.09
C LEU A 489 -27.65 -26.27 23.62
N ALA A 490 -27.10 -25.24 22.96
CA ALA A 490 -27.35 -23.84 23.32
C ALA A 490 -28.85 -23.51 23.24
N ASP A 491 -29.54 -23.95 22.20
CA ASP A 491 -30.96 -23.68 22.01
C ASP A 491 -31.84 -24.41 23.01
N LYS A 492 -31.46 -25.64 23.41
CA LYS A 492 -32.11 -26.35 24.52
C LYS A 492 -31.94 -25.60 25.84
N LEU A 493 -30.73 -25.09 26.12
CA LEU A 493 -30.46 -24.29 27.31
C LEU A 493 -31.28 -22.98 27.33
N LYS A 494 -31.44 -22.32 26.18
CA LYS A 494 -32.30 -21.13 26.04
C LYS A 494 -33.77 -21.47 26.31
N LYS A 495 -34.30 -22.55 25.71
CA LYS A 495 -35.68 -23.02 25.94
C LYS A 495 -35.97 -23.34 27.40
N LEU A 496 -34.95 -23.75 28.17
CA LEU A 496 -35.03 -24.05 29.59
C LEU A 496 -34.70 -22.84 30.50
N ASN A 497 -34.65 -21.61 29.96
CA ASN A 497 -34.28 -20.38 30.68
C ASN A 497 -32.92 -20.46 31.40
N ALA A 498 -31.99 -21.26 30.87
CA ALA A 498 -30.67 -21.53 31.44
C ALA A 498 -29.53 -20.84 30.68
N GLU A 499 -29.81 -19.74 29.98
CA GLU A 499 -28.85 -19.02 29.12
C GLU A 499 -27.57 -18.60 29.85
N ASN A 500 -27.69 -18.16 31.10
CA ASN A 500 -26.55 -17.78 31.94
C ASN A 500 -25.54 -18.92 32.14
N LYS A 501 -25.97 -20.18 32.02
CA LYS A 501 -25.08 -21.36 32.12
C LYS A 501 -24.22 -21.53 30.88
N ILE A 502 -24.67 -21.09 29.70
CA ILE A 502 -23.91 -21.18 28.44
C ILE A 502 -22.56 -20.50 28.60
N GLN A 503 -22.53 -19.30 29.17
CA GLN A 503 -21.29 -18.55 29.40
C GLN A 503 -20.36 -19.25 30.41
N SER A 504 -20.91 -19.71 31.54
CA SER A 504 -20.12 -20.40 32.57
C SER A 504 -19.49 -21.69 32.04
N ILE A 505 -20.26 -22.49 31.30
CA ILE A 505 -19.79 -23.71 30.64
C ILE A 505 -18.72 -23.36 29.61
N SER A 506 -18.97 -22.34 28.79
CA SER A 506 -18.04 -21.87 27.75
C SER A 506 -16.69 -21.45 28.30
N TYR A 507 -16.64 -20.73 29.43
CA TYR A 507 -15.37 -20.37 30.08
C TYR A 507 -14.61 -21.60 30.59
N LYS A 508 -15.31 -22.60 31.16
CA LYS A 508 -14.67 -23.83 31.63
C LYS A 508 -14.10 -24.64 30.47
N LEU A 509 -14.86 -24.78 29.37
CA LEU A 509 -14.42 -25.45 28.15
C LEU A 509 -13.24 -24.71 27.50
N LEU A 510 -13.30 -23.38 27.40
CA LEU A 510 -12.22 -22.56 26.86
C LEU A 510 -10.92 -22.69 27.67
N ASN A 511 -11.02 -22.76 29.00
CA ASN A 511 -9.87 -22.97 29.87
C ASN A 511 -9.27 -24.37 29.70
N ALA A 512 -10.12 -25.40 29.59
CA ALA A 512 -9.66 -26.77 29.33
C ALA A 512 -8.95 -26.86 27.96
N LEU A 513 -9.48 -26.20 26.93
CA LEU A 513 -8.84 -26.08 25.62
C LEU A 513 -7.50 -25.35 25.72
N ARG A 514 -7.43 -24.22 26.43
CA ARG A 514 -6.19 -23.44 26.60
C ARG A 514 -5.04 -24.27 27.19
N VAL A 515 -5.33 -25.10 28.19
CA VAL A 515 -4.32 -25.94 28.87
C VAL A 515 -4.13 -27.30 28.17
N GLY A 516 -4.95 -27.62 27.16
CA GLY A 516 -4.89 -28.91 26.46
C GLY A 516 -5.36 -30.09 27.33
N ASN A 517 -6.26 -29.85 28.28
CA ASN A 517 -6.75 -30.87 29.22
C ASN A 517 -8.01 -31.55 28.69
N THR A 518 -7.82 -32.63 27.93
CA THR A 518 -8.90 -33.43 27.33
C THR A 518 -9.84 -34.02 28.38
N ASN A 519 -9.31 -34.52 29.51
CA ASN A 519 -10.12 -35.12 30.57
C ASN A 519 -11.07 -34.09 31.19
N GLN A 520 -10.55 -32.91 31.53
CA GLN A 520 -11.37 -31.83 32.06
C GLN A 520 -12.44 -31.38 31.05
N PHE A 521 -12.08 -31.28 29.77
CA PHE A 521 -13.04 -30.92 28.72
C PHE A 521 -14.17 -31.96 28.62
N MET A 522 -13.82 -33.25 28.58
CA MET A 522 -14.80 -34.34 28.49
C MET A 522 -15.68 -34.42 29.75
N ASP A 523 -15.12 -34.23 30.94
CA ASP A 523 -15.88 -34.20 32.19
C ASP A 523 -16.95 -33.10 32.18
N ILE A 524 -16.60 -31.91 31.69
CA ILE A 524 -17.55 -30.80 31.56
C ILE A 524 -18.62 -31.16 30.53
N LEU A 525 -18.21 -31.72 29.39
CA LEU A 525 -19.12 -32.11 28.30
C LEU A 525 -20.12 -33.17 28.78
N ILE A 526 -19.64 -34.29 29.35
CA ILE A 526 -20.47 -35.40 29.85
C ILE A 526 -21.47 -34.89 30.88
N ARG A 527 -21.01 -34.15 31.89
CA ARG A 527 -21.91 -33.61 32.93
C ARG A 527 -22.97 -32.70 32.35
N THR A 528 -22.61 -31.90 31.34
CA THR A 528 -23.56 -31.01 30.68
C THR A 528 -24.59 -31.81 29.89
N TYR A 529 -24.17 -32.76 29.06
CA TYR A 529 -25.09 -33.60 28.27
C TYR A 529 -26.02 -34.44 29.15
N VAL A 530 -25.49 -35.08 30.21
CA VAL A 530 -26.28 -35.85 31.17
C VAL A 530 -27.30 -34.96 31.90
N ALA A 531 -26.90 -33.76 32.34
CA ALA A 531 -27.80 -32.85 33.05
C ALA A 531 -29.00 -32.41 32.20
N TYR A 532 -28.90 -32.46 30.86
CA TYR A 532 -29.97 -32.10 29.95
C TYR A 532 -30.51 -33.30 29.15
N GLY A 533 -30.16 -34.54 29.52
CA GLY A 533 -30.68 -35.75 28.89
C GLY A 533 -30.36 -35.86 27.39
N GLU A 534 -29.15 -35.45 26.99
CA GLU A 534 -28.68 -35.53 25.60
C GLU A 534 -27.64 -36.63 25.42
N GLU A 535 -27.63 -37.23 24.23
CA GLU A 535 -26.59 -38.20 23.85
C GLU A 535 -25.33 -37.48 23.38
N ILE A 536 -24.18 -37.93 23.89
CA ILE A 536 -22.89 -37.35 23.52
C ILE A 536 -22.54 -37.79 22.09
N PRO A 537 -22.22 -36.86 21.18
CA PRO A 537 -21.82 -37.21 19.83
C PRO A 537 -20.60 -38.14 19.82
N SER A 538 -20.71 -39.30 19.15
CA SER A 538 -19.64 -40.31 19.09
C SER A 538 -18.34 -39.78 18.46
N THR A 539 -18.41 -38.72 17.66
CA THR A 539 -17.24 -38.03 17.10
C THR A 539 -16.26 -37.53 18.18
N PHE A 540 -16.74 -37.22 19.39
CA PHE A 540 -15.85 -36.81 20.49
C PHE A 540 -14.93 -37.91 21.00
N VAL A 541 -15.21 -39.20 20.70
CA VAL A 541 -14.30 -40.30 21.04
C VAL A 541 -12.93 -40.07 20.40
N LYS A 542 -12.89 -39.51 19.18
CA LYS A 542 -11.63 -39.16 18.49
C LYS A 542 -10.80 -38.15 19.30
N ALA A 543 -11.46 -37.17 19.92
CA ALA A 543 -10.81 -36.13 20.72
C ALA A 543 -10.10 -36.70 21.97
N ILE A 544 -10.56 -37.84 22.49
CA ILE A 544 -9.95 -38.53 23.64
C ILE A 544 -8.62 -39.18 23.22
N SER A 545 -8.58 -39.76 22.02
CA SER A 545 -7.45 -40.55 21.55
C SER A 545 -6.32 -39.72 20.93
N ASN A 546 -6.60 -38.52 20.41
CA ASN A 546 -5.59 -37.72 19.71
C ASN A 546 -5.72 -36.20 19.97
N LYS A 547 -4.65 -35.59 20.50
CA LYS A 547 -4.54 -34.14 20.71
C LYS A 547 -4.72 -33.32 19.43
N ASP A 548 -4.30 -33.83 18.27
CA ASP A 548 -4.46 -33.16 16.98
C ASP A 548 -5.94 -33.02 16.60
N THR A 549 -6.79 -33.95 17.05
CA THR A 549 -8.25 -33.86 16.83
C THR A 549 -8.98 -33.11 17.95
N PHE A 550 -8.40 -33.09 19.16
CA PHE A 550 -8.99 -32.47 20.34
C PHE A 550 -9.29 -30.98 20.12
N TYR A 551 -8.31 -30.21 19.66
CA TYR A 551 -8.49 -28.77 19.46
C TYR A 551 -9.54 -28.45 18.38
N PRO A 552 -9.47 -28.98 17.13
CA PRO A 552 -10.50 -28.75 16.13
C PRO A 552 -11.92 -29.08 16.62
N LEU A 553 -12.11 -30.23 17.28
CA LEU A 553 -13.41 -30.68 17.79
C LEU A 553 -13.91 -29.80 18.93
N GLY A 554 -13.04 -29.56 19.91
CA GLY A 554 -13.40 -28.81 21.10
C GLY A 554 -13.74 -27.36 20.80
N TYR A 555 -12.99 -26.71 19.91
CA TYR A 555 -13.34 -25.37 19.42
C TYR A 555 -14.61 -25.38 18.56
N SER A 556 -14.85 -26.41 17.74
CA SER A 556 -16.09 -26.49 16.95
C SER A 556 -17.32 -26.51 17.84
N PHE A 557 -17.28 -27.34 18.87
CA PHE A 557 -18.36 -27.42 19.85
C PHE A 557 -18.54 -26.12 20.62
N LEU A 558 -17.44 -25.55 21.12
CA LEU A 558 -17.48 -24.30 21.87
C LEU A 558 -18.04 -23.15 21.01
N ASN A 559 -17.58 -23.02 19.76
CA ASN A 559 -18.07 -22.01 18.84
C ASN A 559 -19.57 -22.18 18.56
N GLY A 560 -20.04 -23.43 18.39
CA GLY A 560 -21.45 -23.76 18.23
C GLY A 560 -22.28 -23.39 19.46
N LEU A 561 -21.80 -23.74 20.65
CA LEU A 561 -22.44 -23.42 21.92
C LEU A 561 -22.59 -21.90 22.15
N LEU A 562 -21.66 -21.12 21.59
CA LEU A 562 -21.68 -19.66 21.60
C LEU A 562 -22.57 -19.04 20.52
N GLY A 563 -23.18 -19.85 19.66
CA GLY A 563 -24.07 -19.43 18.59
C GLY A 563 -25.39 -18.82 19.09
N LYS A 564 -25.74 -17.69 18.49
CA LYS A 564 -27.11 -17.13 18.54
C LYS A 564 -27.74 -17.41 17.18
N GLU A 565 -29.00 -17.87 17.16
CA GLU A 565 -29.72 -18.09 15.90
C GLU A 565 -29.68 -16.82 15.05
N ASN A 566 -28.97 -16.86 13.93
CA ASN A 566 -29.27 -16.01 12.79
C ASN A 566 -29.96 -16.91 11.76
N LYS A 567 -31.30 -16.82 11.70
CA LYS A 567 -32.16 -17.54 10.74
C LYS A 567 -31.87 -17.25 9.25
N GLN A 568 -30.88 -16.42 8.92
CA GLN A 568 -30.57 -16.03 7.54
C GLN A 568 -29.38 -16.76 6.91
N GLU A 569 -28.55 -17.51 7.64
CA GLU A 569 -27.32 -18.11 7.08
C GLU A 569 -27.43 -19.61 6.78
N VAL A 570 -28.54 -20.26 7.12
CA VAL A 570 -28.74 -21.71 6.86
C VAL A 570 -29.35 -21.97 5.46
N LEU A 571 -29.84 -20.93 4.76
CA LEU A 571 -30.59 -21.08 3.51
C LEU A 571 -29.74 -21.08 2.23
N ASN A 572 -28.40 -21.01 2.32
CA ASN A 572 -27.54 -20.95 1.13
C ASN A 572 -26.82 -22.27 0.80
N ASP A 573 -27.08 -23.36 1.52
CA ASP A 573 -26.51 -24.69 1.24
C ASP A 573 -27.60 -25.79 1.19
N GLU A 574 -28.65 -25.56 0.40
CA GLU A 574 -29.41 -26.65 -0.24
C GLU A 574 -29.02 -26.79 -1.71
#